data_AF-A0A2N2DPQ2-F1
#
_entry.id   AF-A0A2N2DPQ2-F1
#
_cell.length_a   1.000
_cell.length_b   1.000
_cell.length_c   1.000
_cell.angle_alpha   90.00
_cell.angle_beta   90.00
_cell.angle_gamma   90.00
#
_symmetry.space_group_name_H-M   'P 1'
#
loop_
_entity.id
_entity.type
_entity.pdbx_description
1 polymer ?
#
loop_
_entity_poly.entity_id
_entity_poly.type
_entity_poly.pdbx_seq_one_letter_code
_entity_poly.pdbx_strand_id
1 'polypeptide(L)'
;EQELPDGNFPTCPYPNPEKEEALHRGLLLCDALKTPDLLLATDPDCDRLGIAVRHMDPVTDMVTYRLMTGNEIGILLLDFICRNRSLPKHPVAMKTIVSSKLADRVAKKYGVEMRNVLTGFKFIGEQIGILEGKGEVDRFVFGFEESYGFLSGSHVRDKDAVNAAMLICEAAAQEKQNGRTLLTRMDEIYQTFGYFKNDLAEIAFEGPSGMEEMDDVMKTLRDNPPMEFNGRRIVEIADYMTSQRRSFGKSSCMAAGYRPISLPKSDVLEYLMDDGSSLIVRPSGTEPKMKFYISAKGATAEDSTVAVNEIKASLSRWK
;
A
#
# COMPACT_ATOMS: atom_id res chain seq x y z
N GLU A 1 -26.81 -7.76 10.02
CA GLU A 1 -27.55 -8.04 8.77
C GLU A 1 -26.72 -8.76 7.70
N GLN A 2 -25.39 -8.57 7.66
CA GLN A 2 -24.46 -9.27 6.75
C GLN A 2 -23.69 -10.42 7.43
N GLU A 3 -24.16 -10.89 8.59
CA GLU A 3 -23.48 -11.93 9.38
C GLU A 3 -23.55 -13.32 8.74
N LEU A 4 -24.69 -13.62 8.09
CA LEU A 4 -24.91 -14.92 7.44
C LEU A 4 -24.47 -14.85 5.96
N PRO A 5 -23.79 -15.90 5.45
CA PRO A 5 -23.34 -15.92 4.06
C PRO A 5 -24.54 -15.98 3.10
N ASP A 6 -24.52 -15.09 2.10
CA ASP A 6 -25.44 -15.09 0.95
C ASP A 6 -24.65 -14.83 -0.33
N GLY A 7 -24.60 -15.83 -1.22
CA GLY A 7 -23.84 -15.77 -2.47
C GLY A 7 -24.35 -14.74 -3.48
N ASN A 8 -25.53 -14.14 -3.26
CA ASN A 8 -26.04 -13.05 -4.09
C ASN A 8 -25.55 -11.67 -3.64
N PHE A 9 -24.88 -11.58 -2.49
CA PHE A 9 -24.43 -10.33 -1.87
C PHE A 9 -25.49 -9.19 -1.97
N PRO A 10 -26.73 -9.41 -1.49
CA PRO A 10 -27.89 -8.56 -1.79
C PRO A 10 -27.75 -7.11 -1.31
N THR A 11 -26.82 -6.86 -0.39
CA THR A 11 -26.54 -5.55 0.19
C THR A 11 -25.20 -4.95 -0.26
N CYS A 12 -24.38 -5.71 -1.01
CA CYS A 12 -23.07 -5.28 -1.47
C CYS A 12 -22.65 -6.04 -2.76
N PRO A 13 -23.12 -5.60 -3.94
CA PRO A 13 -22.85 -6.30 -5.20
C PRO A 13 -21.36 -6.44 -5.57
N TYR A 14 -20.52 -5.54 -5.03
CA TYR A 14 -19.07 -5.59 -5.20
C TYR A 14 -18.39 -5.58 -3.82
N PRO A 15 -18.26 -6.75 -3.16
CA PRO A 15 -17.79 -6.87 -1.77
C PRO A 15 -16.26 -6.74 -1.69
N ASN A 16 -15.74 -5.58 -2.09
CA ASN A 16 -14.32 -5.25 -2.00
C ASN A 16 -14.13 -4.15 -0.94
N PRO A 17 -13.48 -4.45 0.21
CA PRO A 17 -13.29 -3.48 1.29
C PRO A 17 -12.36 -2.30 0.94
N GLU A 18 -11.75 -2.30 -0.26
CA GLU A 18 -11.08 -1.13 -0.85
C GLU A 18 -12.05 0.00 -1.23
N LYS A 19 -13.33 -0.33 -1.38
CA LYS A 19 -14.40 0.55 -1.86
C LYS A 19 -15.32 0.95 -0.70
N GLU A 20 -15.65 2.23 -0.61
CA GLU A 20 -16.50 2.76 0.47
C GLU A 20 -17.90 2.12 0.46
N GLU A 21 -18.39 1.78 -0.72
CA GLU A 21 -19.66 1.11 -0.94
C GLU A 21 -19.74 -0.23 -0.20
N ALA A 22 -18.61 -0.92 -0.01
CA ALA A 22 -18.57 -2.18 0.74
C ALA A 22 -18.72 -1.98 2.26
N LEU A 23 -18.39 -0.79 2.77
CA LEU A 23 -18.53 -0.45 4.19
C LEU A 23 -19.85 0.28 4.50
N HIS A 24 -20.58 0.73 3.47
CA HIS A 24 -21.74 1.62 3.59
C HIS A 24 -22.78 1.15 4.63
N ARG A 25 -23.15 -0.14 4.62
CA ARG A 25 -24.11 -0.69 5.59
C ARG A 25 -23.61 -0.62 7.03
N GLY A 26 -22.33 -0.93 7.25
CA GLY A 26 -21.67 -0.77 8.53
C GLY A 26 -21.60 0.69 8.96
N LEU A 27 -21.31 1.61 8.03
CA LEU A 27 -21.27 3.06 8.29
C LEU A 27 -22.64 3.61 8.70
N LEU A 28 -23.73 3.17 8.07
CA LEU A 28 -25.09 3.54 8.48
C LEU A 28 -25.41 3.06 9.91
N LEU A 29 -24.99 1.85 10.28
CA LEU A 29 -25.17 1.33 11.63
C LEU A 29 -24.32 2.12 12.64
N CYS A 30 -23.07 2.40 12.30
CA CYS A 30 -22.16 3.27 13.04
C CYS A 30 -22.75 4.67 13.28
N ASP A 31 -23.39 5.25 12.26
CA ASP A 31 -24.09 6.52 12.36
C ASP A 31 -25.33 6.42 13.26
N ALA A 32 -26.14 5.38 13.13
CA ALA A 32 -27.32 5.18 13.98
C ALA A 32 -26.95 4.97 15.46
N LEU A 33 -25.85 4.25 15.74
CA LEU A 33 -25.42 3.92 17.10
C LEU A 33 -24.58 5.02 17.76
N LYS A 34 -23.91 5.88 16.99
CA LYS A 34 -23.02 6.99 17.42
C LYS A 34 -21.86 6.62 18.36
N THR A 35 -21.71 5.34 18.69
CA THR A 35 -20.82 4.79 19.73
C THR A 35 -19.66 3.91 19.23
N PRO A 36 -19.72 3.20 18.07
CA PRO A 36 -18.61 2.36 17.65
C PRO A 36 -17.35 3.16 17.32
N ASP A 37 -16.19 2.81 17.89
CA ASP A 37 -14.93 3.52 17.57
C ASP A 37 -14.30 3.04 16.26
N LEU A 38 -14.61 1.81 15.85
CA LEU A 38 -13.99 1.11 14.75
C LEU A 38 -15.05 0.25 14.04
N LEU A 39 -15.08 0.35 12.71
CA LEU A 39 -15.79 -0.55 11.82
C LEU A 39 -14.76 -1.43 11.11
N LEU A 40 -15.07 -2.72 10.95
CA LEU A 40 -14.29 -3.69 10.19
C LEU A 40 -15.16 -4.24 9.05
N ALA A 41 -14.55 -4.49 7.90
CA ALA A 41 -15.18 -5.17 6.77
C ALA A 41 -14.17 -6.09 6.07
N THR A 42 -14.57 -7.32 5.76
CA THR A 42 -13.76 -8.26 4.98
C THR A 42 -14.38 -8.52 3.61
N ASP A 43 -13.59 -9.02 2.69
CA ASP A 43 -14.10 -9.60 1.44
C ASP A 43 -14.65 -11.04 1.66
N PRO A 44 -15.33 -11.64 0.66
CA PRO A 44 -16.08 -12.88 0.85
C PRO A 44 -15.25 -14.11 1.22
N ASP A 45 -14.01 -14.18 0.77
CA ASP A 45 -13.05 -15.25 1.11
C ASP A 45 -12.18 -14.91 2.32
N CYS A 46 -12.42 -13.75 2.95
CA CYS A 46 -11.81 -13.31 4.21
C CYS A 46 -10.27 -13.16 4.12
N ASP A 47 -9.78 -12.74 2.96
CA ASP A 47 -8.37 -12.51 2.70
C ASP A 47 -7.99 -11.00 2.78
N ARG A 48 -8.97 -10.08 2.70
CA ARG A 48 -8.78 -8.63 2.89
C ARG A 48 -9.52 -8.07 4.08
N LEU A 49 -8.96 -7.02 4.68
CA LEU A 49 -9.57 -6.27 5.76
C LEU A 49 -9.55 -4.76 5.50
N GLY A 50 -10.74 -4.15 5.37
CA GLY A 50 -10.94 -2.71 5.43
C GLY A 50 -11.43 -2.26 6.80
N ILE A 51 -11.09 -1.01 7.16
CA ILE A 51 -11.54 -0.40 8.41
C ILE A 51 -12.01 1.03 8.20
N ALA A 52 -12.93 1.47 9.05
CA ALA A 52 -13.26 2.89 9.22
C ALA A 52 -13.15 3.28 10.69
N VAL A 53 -12.48 4.40 10.95
CA VAL A 53 -12.19 4.87 12.32
C VAL A 53 -13.02 6.09 12.62
N ARG A 54 -13.75 6.05 13.75
CA ARG A 54 -14.53 7.18 14.24
C ARG A 54 -13.62 8.36 14.57
N HIS A 55 -13.98 9.56 14.13
CA HIS A 55 -13.28 10.77 14.52
C HIS A 55 -14.22 11.97 14.60
N MET A 56 -13.76 13.04 15.25
CA MET A 56 -14.39 14.35 15.13
C MET A 56 -13.80 15.04 13.91
N ASP A 57 -14.66 15.43 12.96
CA ASP A 57 -14.24 16.22 11.82
C ASP A 57 -13.87 17.64 12.29
N PRO A 58 -12.63 18.10 12.04
CA PRO A 58 -12.16 19.38 12.59
C PRO A 58 -12.79 20.61 11.91
N VAL A 59 -13.46 20.43 10.76
CA VAL A 59 -14.11 21.52 10.02
C VAL A 59 -15.57 21.66 10.41
N THR A 60 -16.27 20.53 10.55
CA THR A 60 -17.71 20.49 10.82
C THR A 60 -18.06 20.30 12.29
N ASP A 61 -17.10 19.91 13.13
CA ASP A 61 -17.30 19.53 14.54
C ASP A 61 -18.36 18.42 14.70
N MET A 62 -18.43 17.53 13.70
CA MET A 62 -19.32 16.37 13.69
C MET A 62 -18.54 15.07 13.79
N VAL A 63 -19.15 14.08 14.44
CA VAL A 63 -18.63 12.71 14.45
C VAL A 63 -18.82 12.10 13.08
N THR A 64 -17.72 11.67 12.47
CA THR A 64 -17.68 10.97 11.19
C THR A 64 -16.80 9.73 11.28
N TYR A 65 -16.70 8.96 10.20
CA TYR A 65 -15.82 7.80 10.11
C TYR A 65 -14.90 7.96 8.90
N ARG A 66 -13.59 7.87 9.14
CA ARG A 66 -12.59 7.92 8.07
C ARG A 66 -12.20 6.50 7.67
N LEU A 67 -12.41 6.16 6.40
CA LEU A 67 -11.85 4.94 5.82
C LEU A 67 -10.32 5.04 5.78
N MET A 68 -9.67 3.97 6.22
CA MET A 68 -8.22 3.84 6.14
C MET A 68 -7.83 3.02 4.92
N THR A 69 -6.80 3.48 4.22
CA THR A 69 -6.28 2.72 3.06
C THR A 69 -5.51 1.48 3.51
N GLY A 70 -5.40 0.45 2.66
CA GLY A 70 -4.61 -0.73 2.95
C GLY A 70 -3.15 -0.43 3.29
N ASN A 71 -2.57 0.61 2.66
CA ASN A 71 -1.25 1.12 3.03
C ASN A 71 -1.20 1.66 4.48
N GLU A 72 -2.18 2.48 4.88
CA GLU A 72 -2.22 3.03 6.25
C GLU A 72 -2.43 1.92 7.28
N ILE A 73 -3.32 0.96 7.00
CA ILE A 73 -3.56 -0.19 7.87
C ILE A 73 -2.26 -1.02 8.01
N GLY A 74 -1.62 -1.37 6.91
CA GLY A 74 -0.36 -2.12 6.92
C GLY A 74 0.76 -1.42 7.69
N ILE A 75 0.86 -0.10 7.55
CA ILE A 75 1.84 0.72 8.30
C ILE A 75 1.51 0.77 9.79
N LEU A 76 0.24 0.95 10.16
CA LEU A 76 -0.18 0.92 11.56
C LEU A 76 0.09 -0.44 12.20
N LEU A 77 -0.21 -1.53 11.49
CA LEU A 77 0.03 -2.89 11.98
C LEU A 77 1.52 -3.18 12.14
N LEU A 78 2.35 -2.78 11.17
CA LEU A 78 3.81 -2.88 11.28
C LEU A 78 4.33 -2.11 12.50
N ASP A 79 3.92 -0.85 12.66
CA ASP A 79 4.30 -0.01 13.80
C ASP A 79 3.83 -0.60 15.14
N PHE A 80 2.59 -1.09 15.21
CA PHE A 80 2.02 -1.73 16.39
C PHE A 80 2.79 -2.99 16.79
N ILE A 81 3.09 -3.88 15.83
CA ILE A 81 3.89 -5.09 16.05
C ILE A 81 5.27 -4.72 16.59
N CYS A 82 5.94 -3.74 15.97
CA CYS A 82 7.29 -3.34 16.37
C CYS A 82 7.34 -2.68 17.76
N ARG A 83 6.28 -1.98 18.17
CA ARG A 83 6.20 -1.35 19.50
C ARG A 83 5.85 -2.31 20.62
N ASN A 84 4.98 -3.28 20.34
CA ASN A 84 4.30 -4.04 21.39
C ASN A 84 4.72 -5.50 21.49
N ARG A 85 5.47 -6.03 20.52
CA ARG A 85 5.96 -7.41 20.53
C ARG A 85 7.46 -7.47 20.74
N SER A 86 7.92 -8.53 21.39
CA SER A 86 9.35 -8.87 21.39
C SER A 86 9.75 -9.32 20.00
N LEU A 87 10.57 -8.52 19.32
CA LEU A 87 11.03 -8.84 17.98
C LEU A 87 12.10 -9.97 18.02
N PRO A 88 12.07 -10.91 17.06
CA PRO A 88 13.12 -11.91 16.91
C PRO A 88 14.44 -11.25 16.52
N LYS A 89 15.55 -12.00 16.58
CA LYS A 89 16.82 -11.55 16.00
C LYS A 89 16.68 -11.41 14.48
N HIS A 90 17.14 -10.30 13.93
CA HIS A 90 17.07 -9.98 12.49
C HIS A 90 15.64 -10.08 11.92
N PRO A 91 14.67 -9.34 12.48
CA PRO A 91 13.27 -9.43 12.09
C PRO A 91 13.08 -8.99 10.63
N VAL A 92 12.15 -9.65 9.93
CA VAL A 92 11.86 -9.44 8.51
C VAL A 92 10.38 -9.10 8.35
N ALA A 93 10.11 -7.94 7.75
CA ALA A 93 8.81 -7.57 7.23
C ALA A 93 8.83 -7.54 5.70
N MET A 94 7.68 -7.68 5.07
CA MET A 94 7.56 -7.79 3.61
C MET A 94 6.42 -6.91 3.10
N LYS A 95 6.61 -6.32 1.92
CA LYS A 95 5.55 -5.62 1.21
C LYS A 95 5.72 -5.72 -0.29
N THR A 96 4.66 -5.49 -1.04
CA THR A 96 4.77 -5.35 -2.50
C THR A 96 5.51 -4.07 -2.87
N ILE A 97 6.15 -4.06 -4.04
CA ILE A 97 6.82 -2.87 -4.59
C ILE A 97 5.86 -1.69 -4.76
N VAL A 98 4.57 -1.96 -4.96
CA VAL A 98 3.50 -0.96 -5.12
C VAL A 98 2.90 -0.48 -3.79
N SER A 99 3.24 -1.13 -2.67
CA SER A 99 2.91 -0.65 -1.33
C SER A 99 3.80 0.51 -0.88
N SER A 100 3.25 1.38 -0.06
CA SER A 100 3.83 2.67 0.32
C SER A 100 5.25 2.56 0.86
N LYS A 101 6.12 3.46 0.40
CA LYS A 101 7.51 3.58 0.88
C LYS A 101 7.61 4.09 2.32
N LEU A 102 6.53 4.60 2.91
CA LEU A 102 6.49 4.97 4.33
C LEU A 102 6.80 3.76 5.23
N ALA A 103 6.37 2.55 4.85
CA ALA A 103 6.67 1.34 5.60
C ALA A 103 8.19 1.04 5.68
N ASP A 104 8.97 1.39 4.66
CA ASP A 104 10.43 1.24 4.67
C ASP A 104 11.07 2.09 5.79
N ARG A 105 10.52 3.30 6.00
CA ARG A 105 11.00 4.23 7.04
C ARG A 105 10.63 3.76 8.44
N VAL A 106 9.40 3.25 8.60
CA VAL A 106 8.92 2.64 9.86
C VAL A 106 9.78 1.43 10.21
N ALA A 107 9.96 0.48 9.31
CA ALA A 107 10.78 -0.71 9.53
C ALA A 107 12.22 -0.35 9.93
N LYS A 108 12.83 0.63 9.25
CA LYS A 108 14.18 1.11 9.56
C LYS A 108 14.32 1.64 10.98
N LYS A 109 13.31 2.35 11.52
CA LYS A 109 13.34 2.85 12.92
C LYS A 109 13.48 1.72 13.93
N TYR A 110 12.86 0.57 13.66
CA TYR A 110 12.83 -0.59 14.55
C TYR A 110 13.90 -1.64 14.23
N GLY A 111 14.77 -1.40 13.25
CA GLY A 111 15.78 -2.37 12.82
C GLY A 111 15.20 -3.61 12.14
N VAL A 112 14.01 -3.48 11.53
CA VAL A 112 13.35 -4.53 10.76
C VAL A 112 13.81 -4.47 9.31
N GLU A 113 14.23 -5.62 8.78
CA GLU A 113 14.55 -5.80 7.35
C GLU A 113 13.23 -5.74 6.56
N MET A 114 13.03 -4.70 5.75
CA MET A 114 11.90 -4.62 4.84
C MET A 114 12.25 -5.21 3.48
N ARG A 115 11.63 -6.33 3.10
CA ARG A 115 11.77 -6.94 1.78
C ARG A 115 10.64 -6.47 0.87
N ASN A 116 11.02 -5.87 -0.26
CA ASN A 116 10.08 -5.56 -1.33
C ASN A 116 9.95 -6.76 -2.26
N VAL A 117 8.73 -7.16 -2.59
CA VAL A 117 8.42 -8.25 -3.53
C VAL A 117 7.49 -7.76 -4.66
N LEU A 118 7.35 -8.52 -5.74
CA LEU A 118 6.39 -8.19 -6.80
C LEU A 118 4.94 -8.26 -6.27
N THR A 119 4.01 -7.60 -6.98
CA THR A 119 2.57 -7.64 -6.66
C THR A 119 2.04 -9.09 -6.65
N GLY A 120 1.27 -9.42 -5.61
CA GLY A 120 0.67 -10.72 -5.36
C GLY A 120 1.24 -11.38 -4.10
N PHE A 121 0.36 -11.68 -3.13
CA PHE A 121 0.75 -12.29 -1.85
C PHE A 121 1.54 -13.58 -1.95
N LYS A 122 1.43 -14.32 -3.07
CA LYS A 122 2.27 -15.49 -3.37
C LYS A 122 3.77 -15.23 -3.22
N PHE A 123 4.24 -14.01 -3.52
CA PHE A 123 5.66 -13.66 -3.38
C PHE A 123 6.04 -13.39 -1.92
N ILE A 124 5.11 -12.92 -1.09
CA ILE A 124 5.29 -12.86 0.37
C ILE A 124 5.33 -14.31 0.91
N GLY A 125 4.39 -15.16 0.49
CA GLY A 125 4.38 -16.59 0.81
C GLY A 125 5.67 -17.31 0.42
N GLU A 126 6.21 -17.06 -0.77
CA GLU A 126 7.51 -17.58 -1.22
C GLU A 126 8.64 -17.18 -0.27
N GLN A 127 8.70 -15.90 0.12
CA GLN A 127 9.73 -15.42 1.05
C GLN A 127 9.60 -16.04 2.44
N ILE A 128 8.38 -16.28 2.92
CA ILE A 128 8.13 -17.03 4.16
C ILE A 128 8.64 -18.47 4.01
N GLY A 129 8.34 -19.14 2.88
CA GLY A 129 8.85 -20.48 2.58
C GLY A 129 10.38 -20.56 2.49
N ILE A 130 11.03 -19.52 1.96
CA ILE A 130 12.50 -19.41 1.93
C ILE A 130 13.08 -19.30 3.35
N LEU A 131 12.44 -18.54 4.24
CA LEU A 131 12.84 -18.46 5.64
C LEU A 131 12.64 -19.82 6.34
N GLU A 132 11.50 -20.46 6.12
CA GLU A 132 11.19 -21.79 6.65
C GLU A 132 12.20 -22.86 6.21
N GLY A 133 12.54 -22.92 4.92
CA GLY A 133 13.54 -23.84 4.40
C GLY A 133 14.95 -23.63 4.96
N LYS A 134 15.23 -22.47 5.56
CA LYS A 134 16.49 -22.15 6.26
C LYS A 134 16.41 -22.34 7.78
N GLY A 135 15.26 -22.75 8.33
CA GLY A 135 15.03 -22.79 9.77
C GLY A 135 14.94 -21.39 10.41
N GLU A 136 14.58 -20.38 9.62
CA GLU A 136 14.57 -18.97 9.98
C GLU A 136 13.15 -18.36 9.99
N VAL A 137 12.10 -19.20 9.97
CA VAL A 137 10.70 -18.73 9.86
C VAL A 137 10.30 -17.75 10.95
N ASP A 138 10.83 -17.92 12.16
CA ASP A 138 10.57 -17.04 13.31
C ASP A 138 11.04 -15.60 13.10
N ARG A 139 11.89 -15.35 12.09
CA ARG A 139 12.29 -13.99 11.70
C ARG A 139 11.15 -13.22 11.04
N PHE A 140 10.18 -13.89 10.42
CA PHE A 140 9.06 -13.24 9.76
C PHE A 140 8.11 -12.61 10.79
N VAL A 141 7.94 -11.29 10.72
CA VAL A 141 7.08 -10.56 11.67
C VAL A 141 5.79 -10.05 11.02
N PHE A 142 5.82 -9.67 9.74
CA PHE A 142 4.67 -9.07 9.07
C PHE A 142 4.80 -9.03 7.54
N GLY A 143 3.71 -9.24 6.82
CA GLY A 143 3.62 -9.06 5.38
C GLY A 143 2.33 -8.32 5.00
N PHE A 144 2.39 -7.37 4.05
CA PHE A 144 1.19 -6.70 3.56
C PHE A 144 1.22 -6.26 2.09
N GLU A 145 0.04 -6.03 1.53
CA GLU A 145 -0.19 -5.39 0.23
C GLU A 145 -1.07 -4.14 0.41
N GLU A 146 -0.92 -3.17 -0.49
CA GLU A 146 -1.74 -1.97 -0.53
C GLU A 146 -3.22 -2.27 -0.77
N SER A 147 -3.51 -3.42 -1.39
CA SER A 147 -4.83 -3.97 -1.65
C SER A 147 -5.45 -4.68 -0.44
N TYR A 148 -5.17 -4.18 0.78
CA TYR A 148 -5.85 -4.57 2.03
C TYR A 148 -5.57 -6.01 2.51
N GLY A 149 -4.48 -6.61 2.04
CA GLY A 149 -4.04 -7.94 2.44
C GLY A 149 -2.95 -7.87 3.50
N PHE A 150 -3.09 -8.64 4.59
CA PHE A 150 -2.14 -8.61 5.71
C PHE A 150 -1.91 -10.01 6.29
N LEU A 151 -0.73 -10.23 6.86
CA LEU A 151 -0.41 -11.45 7.60
C LEU A 151 0.64 -11.17 8.69
N SER A 152 0.33 -11.52 9.94
CA SER A 152 1.30 -11.62 11.02
C SER A 152 1.44 -13.08 11.48
N GLY A 153 2.57 -13.69 11.14
CA GLY A 153 2.84 -15.10 11.42
C GLY A 153 2.89 -15.97 10.16
N SER A 154 3.48 -17.15 10.30
CA SER A 154 3.76 -18.07 9.18
C SER A 154 2.81 -19.26 9.14
N HIS A 155 1.61 -19.16 9.71
CA HIS A 155 0.62 -20.25 9.73
C HIS A 155 -0.01 -20.51 8.36
N VAL A 156 -0.07 -19.50 7.49
CA VAL A 156 -0.52 -19.61 6.10
C VAL A 156 0.47 -18.94 5.14
N ARG A 157 0.26 -19.13 3.84
CA ARG A 157 1.04 -18.48 2.75
C ARG A 157 0.17 -17.50 1.95
N ASP A 158 -0.90 -17.04 2.57
CA ASP A 158 -1.88 -16.13 2.01
C ASP A 158 -2.24 -15.05 3.03
N LYS A 159 -3.04 -14.07 2.60
CA LYS A 159 -3.58 -13.05 3.48
C LYS A 159 -4.60 -13.66 4.45
N ASP A 160 -4.73 -13.06 5.62
CA ASP A 160 -5.64 -13.52 6.66
C ASP A 160 -6.32 -12.32 7.32
N ALA A 161 -7.55 -12.02 6.91
CA ALA A 161 -8.30 -10.89 7.43
C ALA A 161 -8.70 -11.08 8.90
N VAL A 162 -8.85 -12.32 9.38
CA VAL A 162 -9.15 -12.63 10.79
C VAL A 162 -7.94 -12.30 11.66
N ASN A 163 -6.74 -12.69 11.23
CA ASN A 163 -5.47 -12.30 11.85
C ASN A 163 -5.33 -10.77 11.90
N ALA A 164 -5.56 -10.11 10.78
CA ALA A 164 -5.49 -8.66 10.68
C ALA A 164 -6.53 -7.96 11.58
N ALA A 165 -7.75 -8.50 11.66
CA ALA A 165 -8.85 -7.94 12.44
C ALA A 165 -8.54 -7.97 13.94
N MET A 166 -7.98 -9.08 14.43
CA MET A 166 -7.53 -9.18 15.81
C MET A 166 -6.44 -8.15 16.11
N LEU A 167 -5.41 -8.06 15.28
CA LEU A 167 -4.32 -7.09 15.48
C LEU A 167 -4.82 -5.65 15.50
N ILE A 168 -5.68 -5.28 14.55
CA ILE A 168 -6.12 -3.89 14.44
C ILE A 168 -7.06 -3.51 15.59
N CYS A 169 -7.85 -4.47 16.10
CA CYS A 169 -8.62 -4.29 17.33
C CYS A 169 -7.71 -4.11 18.56
N GLU A 170 -6.63 -4.88 18.69
CA GLU A 170 -5.65 -4.69 19.76
C GLU A 170 -4.99 -3.31 19.68
N ALA A 171 -4.57 -2.90 18.48
CA ALA A 171 -4.02 -1.57 18.25
C ALA A 171 -5.02 -0.47 18.60
N ALA A 172 -6.27 -0.59 18.16
CA ALA A 172 -7.32 0.39 18.46
C ALA A 172 -7.62 0.46 19.96
N ALA A 173 -7.67 -0.69 20.65
CA ALA A 173 -7.87 -0.75 22.09
C ALA A 173 -6.74 -0.07 22.86
N GLN A 174 -5.48 -0.28 22.45
CA GLN A 174 -4.32 0.39 23.06
C GLN A 174 -4.35 1.91 22.85
N GLU A 175 -4.66 2.38 21.65
CA GLU A 175 -4.76 3.82 21.41
C GLU A 175 -5.94 4.42 22.20
N LYS A 176 -7.09 3.73 22.26
CA LYS A 176 -8.27 4.15 23.02
C LYS A 176 -8.01 4.25 24.52
N GLN A 177 -7.25 3.33 25.11
CA GLN A 177 -6.85 3.39 26.53
C GLN A 177 -6.08 4.68 26.86
N ASN A 178 -5.44 5.28 25.87
CA ASN A 178 -4.71 6.54 26.00
C ASN A 178 -5.55 7.77 25.55
N GLY A 179 -6.86 7.61 25.35
CA GLY A 179 -7.74 8.67 24.85
C GLY A 179 -7.47 9.06 23.39
N ARG A 180 -6.81 8.19 22.62
CA ARG A 180 -6.40 8.42 21.22
C ARG A 180 -7.14 7.47 20.28
N THR A 181 -6.99 7.69 18.98
CA THR A 181 -7.52 6.80 17.93
C THR A 181 -6.39 6.27 17.05
N LEU A 182 -6.69 5.29 16.21
CA LEU A 182 -5.77 4.86 15.15
C LEU A 182 -5.39 6.02 14.20
N LEU A 183 -6.26 7.00 14.01
CA LEU A 183 -5.96 8.18 13.20
C LEU A 183 -4.89 9.05 13.85
N THR A 184 -4.99 9.25 15.16
CA THR A 184 -3.96 9.96 15.95
C THR A 184 -2.61 9.28 15.78
N ARG A 185 -2.57 7.95 15.89
CA ARG A 185 -1.32 7.19 15.72
C ARG A 185 -0.78 7.31 14.30
N MET A 186 -1.64 7.26 13.29
CA MET A 186 -1.23 7.39 11.90
C MET A 186 -0.65 8.79 11.62
N ASP A 187 -1.23 9.85 12.19
CA ASP A 187 -0.68 11.20 12.08
C ASP A 187 0.69 11.33 12.76
N GLU A 188 0.90 10.73 13.95
CA GLU A 188 2.22 10.68 14.60
C GLU A 188 3.28 9.99 13.72
N ILE A 189 2.90 8.93 13.00
CA ILE A 189 3.77 8.24 12.04
C ILE A 189 4.11 9.18 10.89
N TYR A 190 3.12 9.86 10.30
CA TYR A 190 3.37 10.82 9.23
C TYR A 190 4.26 11.98 9.67
N GLN A 191 4.01 12.58 10.84
CA GLN A 191 4.85 13.63 11.41
C GLN A 191 6.30 13.16 11.60
N THR A 192 6.51 11.90 12.02
CA THR A 192 7.84 11.35 12.27
C THR A 192 8.62 11.07 10.99
N PHE A 193 7.95 10.53 9.96
CA PHE A 193 8.62 9.92 8.82
C PHE A 193 8.40 10.65 7.49
N GLY A 194 7.47 11.60 7.46
CA GLY A 194 7.00 12.34 6.30
C GLY A 194 5.58 11.92 5.90
N TYR A 195 4.83 12.87 5.34
CA TYR A 195 3.49 12.66 4.84
C TYR A 195 3.54 12.00 3.46
N PHE A 196 2.99 10.79 3.35
CA PHE A 196 2.89 10.07 2.09
C PHE A 196 1.42 9.91 1.71
N LYS A 197 1.07 10.35 0.51
CA LYS A 197 -0.23 10.05 -0.09
C LYS A 197 -0.02 9.03 -1.20
N ASN A 198 -0.80 7.95 -1.17
CA ASN A 198 -0.76 6.92 -2.18
C ASN A 198 -2.08 6.95 -2.97
N ASP A 199 -2.01 6.74 -4.27
CA ASP A 199 -3.18 6.67 -5.14
C ASP A 199 -2.91 5.75 -6.35
N LEU A 200 -3.97 5.27 -6.96
CA LEU A 200 -3.93 4.44 -8.16
C LEU A 200 -4.66 5.17 -9.29
N ALA A 201 -3.97 5.40 -10.40
CA ALA A 201 -4.59 5.80 -11.64
C ALA A 201 -4.61 4.64 -12.62
N GLU A 202 -5.70 4.51 -13.36
CA GLU A 202 -5.84 3.52 -14.42
C GLU A 202 -6.12 4.24 -15.74
N ILE A 203 -5.44 3.82 -16.81
CA ILE A 203 -5.70 4.24 -18.18
C ILE A 203 -6.11 3.00 -18.96
N ALA A 204 -7.33 2.99 -19.47
CA ALA A 204 -7.81 1.96 -20.38
C ALA A 204 -7.58 2.42 -21.83
N PHE A 205 -7.16 1.48 -22.67
CA PHE A 205 -6.97 1.67 -24.10
C PHE A 205 -8.12 0.95 -24.81
N GLU A 206 -8.94 1.71 -25.52
CA GLU A 206 -10.17 1.18 -26.12
C GLU A 206 -9.93 0.63 -27.53
N GLY A 207 -10.81 -0.29 -27.94
CA GLY A 207 -10.80 -0.81 -29.30
C GLY A 207 -9.78 -1.93 -29.56
N PRO A 208 -9.72 -2.41 -30.81
CA PRO A 208 -8.93 -3.58 -31.18
C PRO A 208 -7.41 -3.35 -31.10
N SER A 209 -6.95 -2.09 -31.18
CA SER A 209 -5.54 -1.69 -31.08
C SER A 209 -5.07 -1.44 -29.65
N GLY A 210 -5.96 -1.49 -28.65
CA GLY A 210 -5.64 -1.02 -27.29
C GLY A 210 -4.47 -1.76 -26.63
N MET A 211 -4.26 -3.05 -26.95
CA MET A 211 -3.08 -3.79 -26.47
C MET A 211 -1.79 -3.29 -27.11
N GLU A 212 -1.78 -3.04 -28.42
CA GLU A 212 -0.60 -2.53 -29.14
C GLU A 212 -0.24 -1.11 -28.65
N GLU A 213 -1.24 -0.25 -28.47
CA GLU A 213 -1.05 1.11 -27.94
C GLU A 213 -0.47 1.09 -26.51
N MET A 214 -0.98 0.20 -25.65
CA MET A 214 -0.47 0.01 -24.30
C MET A 214 1.00 -0.45 -24.31
N ASP A 215 1.34 -1.41 -25.17
CA ASP A 215 2.71 -1.92 -25.32
C ASP A 215 3.67 -0.84 -25.84
N ASP A 216 3.22 0.00 -26.77
CA ASP A 216 3.98 1.14 -27.29
C ASP A 216 4.23 2.20 -26.21
N VAL A 217 3.25 2.46 -25.33
CA VAL A 217 3.44 3.34 -24.16
C VAL A 217 4.47 2.74 -23.20
N MET A 218 4.39 1.46 -22.86
CA MET A 218 5.38 0.79 -21.99
C MET A 218 6.78 0.81 -22.60
N LYS A 219 6.89 0.57 -23.91
CA LYS A 219 8.16 0.66 -24.65
C LYS A 219 8.70 2.09 -24.61
N THR A 220 7.85 3.09 -24.83
CA THR A 220 8.24 4.51 -24.78
C THR A 220 8.73 4.90 -23.39
N LEU A 221 8.01 4.51 -22.34
CA LEU A 221 8.38 4.75 -20.94
C LEU A 221 9.72 4.10 -20.56
N ARG A 222 10.08 2.98 -21.19
CA ARG A 222 11.34 2.26 -20.98
C ARG A 222 12.51 2.84 -21.78
N ASP A 223 12.30 3.09 -23.07
CA ASP A 223 13.34 3.52 -24.01
C ASP A 223 13.62 5.02 -23.91
N ASN A 224 12.57 5.83 -23.68
CA ASN A 224 12.61 7.29 -23.62
C ASN A 224 11.88 7.79 -22.35
N PRO A 225 12.37 7.41 -21.15
CA PRO A 225 11.69 7.76 -19.91
C PRO A 225 11.65 9.29 -19.72
N PRO A 226 10.56 9.85 -19.17
CA PRO A 226 10.60 11.21 -18.65
C PRO A 226 11.70 11.32 -17.60
N MET A 227 12.33 12.49 -17.48
CA MET A 227 13.33 12.74 -16.43
C MET A 227 12.78 13.55 -15.26
N GLU A 228 11.51 13.93 -15.33
CA GLU A 228 10.78 14.60 -14.26
C GLU A 228 9.26 14.40 -14.40
N PHE A 229 8.56 14.53 -13.28
CA PHE A 229 7.11 14.55 -13.18
C PHE A 229 6.68 15.78 -12.37
N ASN A 230 6.04 16.75 -13.04
CA ASN A 230 5.60 18.01 -12.44
C ASN A 230 6.70 18.68 -11.58
N GLY A 231 7.87 18.90 -12.17
CA GLY A 231 9.03 19.49 -11.50
C GLY A 231 9.79 18.58 -10.52
N ARG A 232 9.32 17.35 -10.26
CA ARG A 232 10.00 16.36 -9.43
C ARG A 232 10.94 15.53 -10.29
N ARG A 233 12.24 15.65 -10.03
CA ARG A 233 13.26 15.01 -10.88
C ARG A 233 13.36 13.54 -10.58
N ILE A 234 13.49 12.72 -11.63
CA ILE A 234 13.75 11.30 -11.47
C ILE A 234 15.23 11.08 -11.13
N VAL A 235 15.48 10.42 -10.00
CA VAL A 235 16.81 10.09 -9.49
C VAL A 235 17.17 8.62 -9.69
N GLU A 236 16.17 7.76 -9.86
CA GLU A 236 16.37 6.35 -10.13
C GLU A 236 15.21 5.76 -10.95
N ILE A 237 15.54 4.86 -11.88
CA ILE A 237 14.57 4.08 -12.64
C ILE A 237 14.87 2.61 -12.39
N ALA A 238 13.85 1.84 -12.03
CA ALA A 238 13.93 0.38 -11.93
C ALA A 238 13.07 -0.23 -13.04
N ASP A 239 13.69 -1.05 -13.88
CA ASP A 239 13.00 -1.85 -14.87
C ASP A 239 13.10 -3.32 -14.48
N TYR A 240 11.97 -3.86 -14.02
CA TYR A 240 11.88 -5.23 -13.53
C TYR A 240 11.96 -6.24 -14.68
N MET A 241 11.68 -5.84 -15.93
CA MET A 241 11.78 -6.72 -17.10
C MET A 241 13.24 -7.00 -17.46
N THR A 242 14.07 -5.97 -17.41
CA THR A 242 15.52 -6.07 -17.65
C THR A 242 16.31 -6.43 -16.40
N SER A 243 15.66 -6.47 -15.23
CA SER A 243 16.27 -6.68 -13.92
C SER A 243 17.37 -5.66 -13.60
N GLN A 244 17.17 -4.41 -14.04
CA GLN A 244 18.14 -3.33 -13.89
C GLN A 244 17.54 -2.12 -13.17
N ARG A 245 18.31 -1.57 -12.23
CA ARG A 245 18.02 -0.32 -11.55
C ARG A 245 19.11 0.69 -11.89
N ARG A 246 18.74 1.79 -12.53
CA ARG A 246 19.64 2.87 -12.95
C ARG A 246 19.49 4.07 -12.03
N SER A 247 20.54 4.42 -11.31
CA SER A 247 20.61 5.64 -10.50
C SER A 247 21.33 6.75 -11.28
N PHE A 248 20.83 7.98 -11.20
CA PHE A 248 21.36 9.13 -11.95
C PHE A 248 22.35 10.01 -11.17
N GLY A 249 22.67 9.66 -9.92
CA GLY A 249 23.84 10.17 -9.20
C GLY A 249 23.77 11.62 -8.68
N LYS A 250 22.59 12.21 -8.51
CA LYS A 250 22.43 13.63 -8.15
C LYS A 250 21.76 13.89 -6.79
N SER A 251 21.52 12.85 -5.99
CA SER A 251 21.20 12.99 -4.56
C SER A 251 22.46 12.71 -3.74
N SER A 252 22.64 13.38 -2.59
CA SER A 252 23.83 13.29 -1.74
C SER A 252 24.19 11.86 -1.27
N CYS A 253 23.30 10.89 -1.49
CA CYS A 253 23.39 9.53 -1.01
C CYS A 253 23.44 8.42 -2.08
N MET A 254 23.45 8.75 -3.39
CA MET A 254 23.51 7.73 -4.45
C MET A 254 24.53 8.06 -5.54
N ALA A 255 25.46 7.14 -5.82
CA ALA A 255 26.33 7.20 -6.99
C ALA A 255 25.55 6.89 -8.27
N ALA A 256 25.93 7.50 -9.39
CA ALA A 256 25.38 7.14 -10.69
C ALA A 256 25.82 5.71 -11.07
N GLY A 257 24.92 4.93 -11.66
CA GLY A 257 25.26 3.58 -12.13
C GLY A 257 24.07 2.64 -12.22
N TYR A 258 24.38 1.39 -12.57
CA TYR A 258 23.41 0.30 -12.65
C TYR A 258 23.60 -0.67 -11.49
N ARG A 259 22.49 -1.18 -10.96
CA ARG A 259 22.46 -2.26 -9.97
C ARG A 259 21.47 -3.33 -10.41
N PRO A 260 21.76 -4.62 -10.16
CA PRO A 260 20.84 -5.69 -10.49
C PRO A 260 19.61 -5.65 -9.55
N ILE A 261 18.46 -6.03 -10.08
CA ILE A 261 17.25 -6.33 -9.31
C ILE A 261 17.18 -7.85 -9.14
N SER A 262 17.09 -8.32 -7.91
CA SER A 262 17.04 -9.75 -7.57
C SER A 262 15.63 -10.35 -7.56
N LEU A 263 14.61 -9.55 -7.89
CA LEU A 263 13.24 -10.02 -8.03
C LEU A 263 13.01 -10.69 -9.39
N PRO A 264 12.00 -11.58 -9.51
CA PRO A 264 11.62 -12.15 -10.79
C PRO A 264 11.34 -11.07 -11.84
N LYS A 265 11.54 -11.42 -13.11
CA LYS A 265 11.22 -10.49 -14.21
C LYS A 265 9.72 -10.25 -14.27
N SER A 266 9.33 -9.00 -14.47
CA SER A 266 7.95 -8.57 -14.63
C SER A 266 7.91 -7.29 -15.45
N ASP A 267 6.87 -7.09 -16.26
CA ASP A 267 6.70 -5.83 -17.00
C ASP A 267 6.26 -4.72 -16.05
N VAL A 268 7.23 -4.13 -15.35
CA VAL A 268 7.00 -3.08 -14.37
C VAL A 268 8.15 -2.08 -14.49
N LEU A 269 7.80 -0.80 -14.45
CA LEU A 269 8.74 0.31 -14.36
C LEU A 269 8.49 1.06 -13.05
N GLU A 270 9.54 1.41 -12.32
CA GLU A 270 9.48 2.25 -11.14
C GLU A 270 10.34 3.49 -11.35
N TYR A 271 9.77 4.67 -11.14
CA TYR A 271 10.45 5.95 -11.17
C TYR A 271 10.50 6.52 -9.76
N LEU A 272 11.69 6.64 -9.18
CA LEU A 272 11.91 7.29 -7.89
C LEU A 272 12.34 8.74 -8.12
N MET A 273 11.69 9.66 -7.39
CA MET A 273 11.93 11.10 -7.48
C MET A 273 12.83 11.58 -6.34
N ASP A 274 13.45 12.76 -6.51
CA ASP A 274 14.39 13.35 -5.56
C ASP A 274 13.78 13.73 -4.20
N ASP A 275 12.49 14.06 -4.16
CA ASP A 275 11.72 14.30 -2.94
C ASP A 275 11.35 13.01 -2.17
N GLY A 276 11.56 11.84 -2.79
CA GLY A 276 11.18 10.52 -2.28
C GLY A 276 9.80 10.04 -2.72
N SER A 277 9.11 10.80 -3.57
CA SER A 277 7.93 10.35 -4.30
C SER A 277 8.29 9.26 -5.31
N SER A 278 7.33 8.44 -5.70
CA SER A 278 7.54 7.43 -6.73
C SER A 278 6.29 7.18 -7.58
N LEU A 279 6.53 6.77 -8.82
CA LEU A 279 5.52 6.30 -9.75
C LEU A 279 5.90 4.89 -10.20
N ILE A 280 5.00 3.93 -10.05
CA ILE A 280 5.17 2.57 -10.59
C ILE A 280 4.13 2.34 -11.67
N VAL A 281 4.60 1.91 -12.84
CA VAL A 281 3.77 1.65 -14.02
C VAL A 281 3.77 0.16 -14.31
N ARG A 282 2.56 -0.39 -14.48
CA ARG A 282 2.34 -1.81 -14.77
C ARG A 282 1.20 -1.97 -15.78
N PRO A 283 1.43 -2.60 -16.93
CA PRO A 283 0.35 -3.01 -17.83
C PRO A 283 -0.41 -4.21 -17.24
N SER A 284 -1.70 -4.30 -17.55
CA SER A 284 -2.48 -5.50 -17.32
C SER A 284 -2.14 -6.53 -18.40
N GLY A 285 -2.05 -7.81 -18.01
CA GLY A 285 -1.76 -8.89 -18.96
C GLY A 285 -2.99 -9.44 -19.68
N THR A 286 -4.19 -9.09 -19.22
CA THR A 286 -5.47 -9.66 -19.71
C THR A 286 -6.41 -8.60 -20.26
N GLU A 287 -6.19 -7.34 -19.93
CA GLU A 287 -7.02 -6.21 -20.36
C GLU A 287 -6.09 -5.12 -20.91
N PRO A 288 -6.50 -4.35 -21.93
CA PRO A 288 -5.74 -3.22 -22.43
C PRO A 288 -5.86 -2.05 -21.43
N LYS A 289 -5.24 -2.21 -20.25
CA LYS A 289 -5.31 -1.27 -19.14
C LYS A 289 -3.97 -1.16 -18.44
N MET A 290 -3.49 0.06 -18.26
CA MET A 290 -2.27 0.37 -17.54
C MET A 290 -2.58 0.94 -16.16
N LYS A 291 -1.86 0.46 -15.15
CA LYS A 291 -1.96 0.90 -13.76
C LYS A 291 -0.75 1.74 -13.39
N PHE A 292 -1.03 2.87 -12.76
CA PHE A 292 -0.05 3.84 -12.28
C PHE A 292 -0.22 4.00 -10.78
N TYR A 293 0.67 3.36 -10.02
CA TYR A 293 0.71 3.47 -8.57
C TYR A 293 1.55 4.68 -8.20
N ILE A 294 0.92 5.66 -7.59
CA ILE A 294 1.52 6.93 -7.21
C ILE A 294 1.72 6.91 -5.69
N SER A 295 2.92 7.24 -5.24
CA SER A 295 3.22 7.50 -3.83
C SER A 295 3.94 8.83 -3.76
N ALA A 296 3.23 9.91 -3.43
CA ALA A 296 3.82 11.24 -3.34
C ALA A 296 4.09 11.63 -1.88
N LYS A 297 5.23 12.28 -1.66
CA LYS A 297 5.64 12.78 -0.36
C LYS A 297 5.42 14.30 -0.27
N GLY A 298 4.88 14.77 0.84
CA GLY A 298 4.70 16.19 1.16
C GLY A 298 5.34 16.59 2.48
N ALA A 299 5.45 17.90 2.72
CA ALA A 299 5.81 18.42 4.03
C ALA A 299 4.62 18.37 5.00
N THR A 300 3.39 18.52 4.48
CA THR A 300 2.13 18.32 5.18
C THR A 300 1.24 17.28 4.48
N ALA A 301 0.11 16.93 5.11
CA ALA A 301 -0.90 16.07 4.50
C ALA A 301 -1.48 16.69 3.22
N GLU A 302 -1.73 18.00 3.25
CA GLU A 302 -2.24 18.78 2.11
C GLU A 302 -1.23 18.77 0.96
N ASP A 303 0.05 19.04 1.24
CA ASP A 303 1.11 19.04 0.24
C ASP A 303 1.23 17.67 -0.45
N SER A 304 1.15 16.58 0.32
CA SER A 304 1.21 15.22 -0.22
C SER A 304 0.01 14.92 -1.12
N THR A 305 -1.16 15.46 -0.80
CA THR A 305 -2.39 15.33 -1.59
C THR A 305 -2.30 16.11 -2.89
N VAL A 306 -1.82 17.36 -2.83
CA VAL A 306 -1.56 18.17 -4.02
C VAL A 306 -0.55 17.47 -4.93
N ALA A 307 0.55 16.96 -4.36
CA ALA A 307 1.58 16.25 -5.10
C ALA A 307 1.06 15.02 -5.86
N VAL A 308 0.21 14.20 -5.21
CA VAL A 308 -0.42 13.06 -5.89
C VAL A 308 -1.30 13.52 -7.06
N ASN A 309 -2.14 14.53 -6.85
CA ASN A 309 -3.05 15.02 -7.88
C ASN A 309 -2.30 15.60 -9.08
N GLU A 310 -1.21 16.32 -8.84
CA GLU A 310 -0.32 16.84 -9.89
C GLU A 310 0.33 15.73 -10.71
N ILE A 311 0.91 14.72 -10.03
CA ILE A 311 1.51 13.57 -10.71
C ILE A 311 0.45 12.85 -11.54
N LYS A 312 -0.74 12.61 -10.96
CA LYS A 312 -1.87 11.96 -11.63
C LYS A 312 -2.35 12.73 -12.85
N ALA A 313 -2.48 14.06 -12.76
CA ALA A 313 -2.87 14.91 -13.88
C ALA A 313 -1.85 14.84 -15.03
N SER A 314 -0.55 14.73 -14.71
CA SER A 314 0.51 14.59 -15.71
C SER A 314 0.48 13.26 -16.48
N LEU A 315 -0.28 12.26 -16.00
CA LEU A 315 -0.43 10.99 -16.69
C LEU A 315 -1.36 11.07 -17.90
N SER A 316 -2.18 12.14 -18.01
CA SER A 316 -3.09 12.36 -19.14
C SER A 316 -2.38 12.40 -20.50
N ARG A 317 -1.07 12.71 -20.53
CA ARG A 317 -0.23 12.69 -21.75
C ARG A 317 -0.03 11.30 -22.37
N TRP A 318 -0.41 10.25 -21.63
CA TRP A 318 -0.29 8.84 -22.03
C TRP A 318 -1.64 8.20 -22.36
N LYS A 319 -2.71 9.02 -22.44
CA LYS A 319 -3.97 8.65 -23.10
C LYS A 319 -3.87 9.01 -24.57
#